data_AF-A0A645GM84-F1
#
_entry.id   AF-A0A645GM84-F1
#
_cell.length_a   1.000
_cell.length_b   1.000
_cell.length_c   1.000
_cell.angle_alpha   90.00
_cell.angle_beta   90.00
_cell.angle_gamma   90.00
#
_symmetry.space_group_name_H-M   'P 1'
#
loop_
_entity.id
_entity.type
_entity.pdbx_description
1 polymer ?
#
loop_
_entity_poly.entity_id
_entity_poly.type
_entity_poly.pdbx_seq_one_letter_code
_entity_poly.pdbx_strand_id
1 'polypeptide(L)' 'MAHHGLGTVGADLPAAYESTLAAEMTAHTVILARSMGKKVIPMDAAECAHLREVYLATYKPKAA' A
#
# COMPACT_ATOMS: atom_id res chain seq x y z
N MET A 1 3.92 -2.97 -12.87
CA MET A 1 4.34 -3.19 -14.28
C MET A 1 5.82 -3.51 -14.29
N ALA A 2 6.18 -4.77 -14.54
CA ALA A 2 7.57 -5.20 -14.48
C ALA A 2 8.46 -4.30 -15.36
N HIS A 3 9.58 -3.82 -14.80
CA HIS A 3 10.55 -2.95 -15.46
C HIS A 3 10.04 -1.57 -15.93
N HIS A 4 8.88 -1.11 -15.44
CA HIS A 4 8.35 0.20 -15.83
C HIS A 4 7.94 1.03 -14.61
N GLY A 5 7.01 0.53 -13.80
CA GLY A 5 6.47 1.31 -12.68
C GLY A 5 5.21 0.69 -12.08
N LEU A 6 4.35 1.53 -11.51
CA LEU A 6 3.10 1.12 -10.87
C LEU A 6 1.91 1.92 -11.41
N GLY A 7 0.73 1.32 -11.29
CA GLY A 7 -0.55 2.00 -11.50
C GLY A 7 -1.37 1.92 -10.23
N THR A 8 -1.92 3.05 -9.81
CA THR A 8 -2.76 3.21 -8.61
C THR A 8 -4.09 3.83 -8.99
N VAL A 9 -5.11 3.54 -8.19
CA VAL A 9 -6.46 4.06 -8.36
C VAL A 9 -6.94 4.63 -7.03
N GLY A 10 -7.80 5.64 -7.11
CA GLY A 10 -8.43 6.29 -5.97
C GLY A 10 -9.76 6.88 -6.38
N ALA A 11 -10.60 7.25 -5.41
CA ALA A 11 -11.88 7.93 -5.69
C ALA A 11 -11.68 9.31 -6.33
N ASP A 12 -10.55 9.94 -6.07
CA ASP A 12 -10.09 11.20 -6.63
C ASP A 12 -8.56 11.20 -6.79
N LEU A 13 -8.01 12.29 -7.35
CA LEU A 13 -6.57 12.45 -7.55
C LEU A 13 -5.77 12.39 -6.22
N PRO A 14 -6.19 13.08 -5.14
CA PRO A 14 -5.51 12.96 -3.84
C PRO A 14 -5.43 11.51 -3.33
N ALA A 15 -6.53 10.76 -3.34
CA ALA A 15 -6.56 9.38 -2.86
C ALA A 15 -5.67 8.45 -3.72
N ALA A 16 -5.66 8.64 -5.05
CA ALA A 16 -4.77 7.90 -5.94
C ALA A 16 -3.29 8.22 -5.67
N TYR A 17 -2.98 9.49 -5.37
CA TYR A 17 -1.64 9.93 -5.00
C TYR A 17 -1.19 9.37 -3.65
N GLU A 18 -2.04 9.42 -2.62
CA GLU A 18 -1.77 8.81 -1.30
C GLU A 18 -1.49 7.31 -1.43
N SER A 19 -2.29 6.60 -2.23
CA SER A 19 -2.08 5.18 -2.51
C SER A 19 -0.73 4.91 -3.19
N THR A 20 -0.29 5.82 -4.06
CA THR A 20 1.03 5.77 -4.70
C THR A 20 2.16 5.91 -3.69
N LEU A 21 2.07 6.91 -2.81
CA LEU A 21 3.07 7.13 -1.77
C LEU A 21 3.15 5.94 -0.80
N ALA A 22 2.01 5.38 -0.38
CA ALA A 22 1.98 4.23 0.50
C ALA A 22 2.68 3.00 -0.11
N ALA A 23 2.43 2.73 -1.40
CA ALA A 23 3.09 1.64 -2.12
C ALA A 23 4.61 1.88 -2.24
N GLU A 24 5.02 3.09 -2.60
CA GLU A 24 6.43 3.44 -2.76
C GLU A 24 7.21 3.42 -1.44
N MET A 25 6.64 3.95 -0.35
CA MET A 25 7.26 3.92 0.98
C MET A 25 7.47 2.48 1.47
N THR A 26 6.51 1.60 1.20
CA THR A 26 6.62 0.17 1.52
C THR A 26 7.72 -0.49 0.70
N ALA A 27 7.76 -0.23 -0.62
CA ALA A 27 8.80 -0.74 -1.51
C ALA A 27 10.20 -0.26 -1.08
N HIS A 28 10.35 1.02 -0.73
CA HIS A 28 11.59 1.58 -0.23
C HIS A 28 12.08 0.88 1.04
N THR A 29 11.19 0.66 2.01
CA THR A 29 11.52 -0.07 3.26
C THR A 29 11.97 -1.50 2.97
N VAL A 30 11.26 -2.20 2.09
CA VAL A 30 11.60 -3.57 1.68
C VAL A 30 12.96 -3.64 0.98
N ILE A 31 13.24 -2.71 0.07
CA ILE A 31 14.52 -2.63 -0.64
C ILE A 31 15.64 -2.35 0.36
N LEU A 32 15.47 -1.38 1.26
CA LEU A 32 16.46 -1.05 2.28
C LEU A 32 16.80 -2.27 3.14
N ALA A 33 15.78 -2.98 3.65
CA ALA A 33 15.98 -4.19 4.45
C ALA A 33 16.77 -5.25 3.68
N ARG A 34 16.42 -5.48 2.41
CA ARG A 34 17.13 -6.44 1.53
C ARG A 34 18.57 -6.02 1.27
N SER A 35 18.81 -4.74 1.00
CA SER A 35 20.15 -4.18 0.77
C SER A 35 21.04 -4.32 2.01
N MET A 36 20.47 -4.33 3.20
CA MET A 36 21.17 -4.61 4.47
C MET A 36 21.37 -6.12 4.76
N GLY A 37 21.04 -7.00 3.81
CA GLY A 37 21.08 -8.45 3.99
C GLY A 37 20.07 -8.98 5.01
N LYS A 38 19.03 -8.19 5.34
CA LYS A 38 18.00 -8.58 6.30
C LYS A 38 16.82 -9.23 5.58
N LYS A 39 16.05 -10.02 6.33
CA LYS A 39 14.79 -10.59 5.88
C LYS A 39 13.66 -9.59 6.14
N VAL A 40 12.76 -9.45 5.17
CA VAL A 40 11.50 -8.74 5.35
C VAL A 40 10.56 -9.63 6.15
N ILE A 41 9.99 -9.10 7.22
CA ILE A 41 8.96 -9.77 8.01
C ILE A 41 7.62 -9.19 7.57
N PRO A 42 6.81 -9.93 6.78
CA PRO A 42 5.49 -9.45 6.41
C PRO A 42 4.56 -9.47 7.62
N MET A 43 3.54 -8.61 7.59
CA MET A 43 2.43 -8.66 8.53
C MET A 43 1.62 -9.94 8.33
N ASP A 44 1.02 -10.46 9.40
CA ASP A 44 0.20 -11.66 9.28
C ASP A 44 -1.04 -11.42 8.41
N ALA A 45 -1.51 -12.46 7.73
CA ALA A 45 -2.64 -12.36 6.82
C ALA A 45 -3.94 -11.97 7.56
N ALA A 46 -4.15 -12.45 8.79
CA ALA A 46 -5.31 -12.10 9.59
C ALA A 46 -5.26 -10.64 10.06
N GLU A 47 -4.07 -10.14 10.42
CA GLU A 47 -3.86 -8.73 10.75
C GLU A 47 -4.11 -7.82 9.55
N CYS A 48 -3.62 -8.20 8.36
CA CYS A 48 -3.89 -7.47 7.12
C CYS A 48 -5.39 -7.42 6.81
N ALA A 49 -6.09 -8.54 6.99
CA ALA A 49 -7.54 -8.61 6.79
C ALA A 49 -8.28 -7.70 7.79
N HIS A 50 -7.89 -7.72 9.06
CA HIS A 50 -8.48 -6.85 10.07
C HIS A 50 -8.28 -5.36 9.75
N LEU A 51 -7.06 -4.95 9.39
CA LEU A 51 -6.78 -3.57 9.00
C LEU A 51 -7.56 -3.14 7.76
N ARG A 52 -7.74 -4.06 6.80
CA ARG A 52 -8.59 -3.80 5.63
C ARG A 52 -10.04 -3.52 6.06
N GLU A 53 -10.62 -4.31 6.96
CA GLU A 53 -11.97 -4.08 7.46
C GLU A 53 -12.09 -2.74 8.20
N VAL A 54 -11.10 -2.38 9.01
CA VAL A 54 -11.04 -1.07 9.69
C VAL A 54 -11.00 0.08 8.68
N TYR A 55 -10.19 -0.06 7.62
CA TYR A 55 -10.13 0.92 6.54
C TYR A 55 -11.45 1.02 5.78
N LEU A 56 -12.08 -0.11 5.43
CA LEU A 56 -13.37 -0.13 4.72
C LEU A 56 -14.51 0.42 5.58
N ALA A 57 -14.49 0.22 6.89
CA ALA A 57 -15.47 0.80 7.80
C ALA A 57 -15.40 2.34 7.86
N THR A 58 -14.22 2.92 7.60
CA THR A 58 -14.00 4.38 7.58
C THR A 58 -14.10 4.97 6.17
N TYR A 59 -13.85 4.18 5.13
CA TYR A 59 -13.96 4.58 3.74
C TYR A 59 -15.44 4.66 3.30
N LYS A 60 -15.91 5.89 3.02
CA LYS A 60 -17.26 6.16 2.49
C LYS A 60 -17.15 6.67 1.05
N PRO A 61 -17.22 5.79 0.03
CA PRO A 61 -17.24 6.26 -1.35
C PRO A 61 -18.50 7.10 -1.56
N LYS A 62 -18.33 8.37 -1.92
CA LYS A 62 -19.44 9.21 -2.40
C LYS A 62 -19.63 8.91 -3.89
N ALA A 63 -20.85 8.59 -4.28
CA ALA A 63 -21.20 8.48 -5.70
C ALA A 63 -20.90 9.82 -6.40
N ALA A 64 -20.31 9.75 -7.58
CA ALA A 64 -20.00 10.89 -8.44
C ALA A 64 -21.28 11.53 -8.99
#